data_AF-A0A661TBU1-F1
#
_entry.id   AF-A0A661TBU1-F1
#
_cell.length_a   1.000
_cell.length_b   1.000
_cell.length_c   1.000
_cell.angle_alpha   90.00
_cell.angle_beta   90.00
_cell.angle_gamma   90.00
#
_symmetry.space_group_name_H-M   'P 1'
#
loop_
_entity.id
_entity.type
_entity.pdbx_description
1 polymer ?
#
loop_
_entity_poly.entity_id
_entity_poly.type
_entity_poly.pdbx_seq_one_letter_code
_entity_poly.pdbx_strand_id
1 'polypeptide(L)'
;MVAQPVFDEAGAFLGKNGIPIFGVADARSLDHKAPEGFRPSDFLPNAKTVMVMARPLPLTVFQAPRNNRVYSFYTSSFHASRPALFSRQQG
;
A
#
# COMPACT_ATOMS: atom_id res chain seq x y z
N MET A 1 19.58 -0.16 -18.49
CA MET A 1 19.07 0.97 -17.70
C MET A 1 17.96 1.64 -18.51
N VAL A 2 16.70 1.18 -18.37
CA VAL A 2 15.56 1.58 -19.25
C VAL A 2 14.29 1.94 -18.43
N ALA A 3 14.31 1.81 -17.11
CA ALA A 3 13.10 1.86 -16.29
C ALA A 3 12.62 3.29 -15.95
N GLN A 4 13.55 4.25 -15.83
CA GLN A 4 13.22 5.61 -15.41
C GLN A 4 12.20 6.33 -16.31
N PRO A 5 12.37 6.35 -17.65
CA PRO A 5 11.42 7.06 -18.51
C PRO A 5 10.00 6.45 -18.49
N VAL A 6 9.89 5.13 -18.31
CA VAL A 6 8.58 4.44 -18.21
C VAL A 6 7.83 4.88 -16.94
N PHE A 7 8.52 5.07 -15.83
CA PHE A 7 7.88 5.52 -14.59
C PHE A 7 7.52 7.00 -14.61
N ASP A 8 8.27 7.82 -15.34
CA ASP A 8 7.93 9.23 -15.55
C ASP A 8 6.65 9.37 -16.41
N GLU A 9 6.55 8.59 -17.49
CA GLU A 9 5.33 8.51 -18.31
C GLU A 9 4.13 8.00 -17.51
N ALA A 10 4.32 6.94 -16.73
CA ALA A 10 3.30 6.41 -15.84
C ALA A 10 2.86 7.47 -14.82
N GLY A 11 3.81 8.22 -14.24
CA GLY A 11 3.53 9.31 -13.32
C GLY A 11 2.71 10.43 -13.96
N ALA A 12 3.06 10.83 -15.18
CA ALA A 12 2.30 11.84 -15.93
C ALA A 12 0.87 11.37 -16.24
N PHE A 13 0.71 10.09 -16.61
CA PHE A 13 -0.61 9.49 -16.83
C PHE A 13 -1.43 9.45 -15.53
N LEU A 14 -0.85 8.98 -14.42
CA LEU A 14 -1.53 8.90 -13.12
C LEU A 14 -1.94 10.28 -12.60
N GLY A 15 -1.07 11.29 -12.74
CA GLY A 15 -1.35 12.67 -12.36
C GLY A 15 -2.57 13.24 -13.11
N LYS A 16 -2.64 13.03 -14.43
CA LYS A 16 -3.81 13.43 -15.24
C LYS A 16 -5.11 12.73 -14.80
N ASN A 17 -5.01 11.57 -14.19
CA ASN A 17 -6.15 10.77 -13.71
C ASN A 17 -6.41 10.93 -12.19
N GLY A 18 -5.84 11.96 -11.57
CA GLY A 18 -6.09 12.28 -10.16
C GLY A 18 -5.47 11.29 -9.17
N ILE A 19 -4.38 10.63 -9.54
CA ILE A 19 -3.55 9.81 -8.64
C ILE A 19 -2.19 10.51 -8.53
N PRO A 20 -2.06 11.51 -7.64
CA PRO A 20 -0.88 12.37 -7.60
C PRO A 20 0.32 11.73 -6.91
N ILE A 21 0.12 10.62 -6.18
CA ILE A 21 1.16 9.98 -5.38
C ILE A 21 1.35 8.55 -5.88
N PHE A 22 2.59 8.21 -6.22
CA PHE A 22 2.97 6.84 -6.52
C PHE A 22 4.40 6.57 -6.10
N GLY A 23 4.73 5.29 -5.92
CA GLY A 23 6.07 4.81 -5.64
C GLY A 23 6.30 3.46 -6.30
N VAL A 24 7.56 3.16 -6.63
CA VAL A 24 7.95 1.94 -7.34
C VAL A 24 9.05 1.25 -6.54
N ALA A 25 8.93 -0.07 -6.35
CA ALA A 25 9.91 -0.89 -5.66
C ALA A 25 10.16 -2.22 -6.40
N ASP A 26 11.32 -2.82 -6.17
CA ASP A 26 11.63 -4.18 -6.62
C ASP A 26 10.70 -5.18 -5.90
N ALA A 27 10.03 -6.03 -6.69
CA ALA A 27 9.02 -6.93 -6.16
C ALA A 27 9.61 -8.01 -5.24
N ARG A 28 10.81 -8.51 -5.53
CA ARG A 28 11.48 -9.53 -4.70
C ARG A 28 11.73 -9.01 -3.29
N SER A 29 12.10 -7.74 -3.17
CA SER A 29 12.33 -7.09 -1.89
C SER A 29 11.07 -7.04 -1.01
N LEU A 30 9.89 -6.86 -1.62
CA LEU A 30 8.61 -6.90 -0.90
C LEU A 30 8.17 -8.34 -0.62
N ASP A 31 8.36 -9.23 -1.59
CA ASP A 31 8.03 -10.65 -1.52
C ASP A 31 8.64 -11.33 -0.29
N HIS A 32 9.93 -11.07 -0.02
CA HIS A 32 10.63 -11.61 1.14
C HIS A 32 10.08 -11.14 2.50
N LYS A 33 9.40 -9.99 2.54
CA LYS A 33 8.88 -9.39 3.78
C LYS A 33 7.38 -9.61 3.97
N ALA A 34 6.67 -9.97 2.90
CA ALA A 34 5.23 -10.13 2.92
C ALA A 34 4.82 -11.50 3.50
N PRO A 35 3.74 -11.56 4.29
CA PRO A 35 3.12 -12.83 4.70
C PRO A 35 2.66 -13.63 3.49
N GLU A 36 2.60 -14.96 3.64
CA GLU A 36 2.02 -15.85 2.63
C GLU A 36 0.57 -15.46 2.31
N GLY A 37 0.19 -15.53 1.04
CA GLY A 37 -1.09 -15.03 0.52
C GLY A 37 -1.12 -13.52 0.27
N PHE A 38 -0.06 -12.80 0.64
CA PHE A 38 0.10 -11.35 0.42
C PHE A 38 1.40 -11.01 -0.33
N ARG A 39 2.16 -12.01 -0.79
CA ARG A 39 3.41 -11.77 -1.53
C ARG A 39 3.09 -11.42 -2.97
N PRO A 40 3.85 -10.53 -3.63
CA PRO A 40 3.68 -10.27 -5.05
C PRO A 40 3.68 -11.55 -5.92
N SER A 41 4.52 -12.54 -5.59
CA SER A 41 4.59 -13.82 -6.29
C SER A 41 3.35 -14.70 -6.15
N ASP A 42 2.59 -14.54 -5.07
CA ASP A 42 1.32 -15.26 -4.86
C ASP A 42 0.25 -14.80 -5.86
N PHE A 43 0.30 -13.53 -6.29
CA PHE A 43 -0.65 -12.94 -7.25
C PHE A 43 -0.15 -12.97 -8.69
N LEU A 44 1.15 -12.71 -8.89
CA LEU A 44 1.78 -12.70 -10.20
C LEU A 44 3.14 -13.40 -10.12
N PRO A 45 3.22 -14.66 -10.61
CA PRO A 45 4.48 -15.37 -10.67
C PRO A 45 5.55 -14.56 -11.43
N ASN A 46 6.77 -14.50 -10.87
CA ASN A 46 7.90 -13.72 -11.42
C ASN A 46 7.65 -12.20 -11.50
N ALA A 47 6.82 -11.63 -10.63
CA ALA A 47 6.70 -10.19 -10.48
C ALA A 47 8.10 -9.55 -10.31
N LYS A 48 8.39 -8.50 -11.10
CA LYS A 48 9.67 -7.77 -11.07
C LYS A 48 9.58 -6.46 -10.30
N THR A 49 8.41 -5.82 -10.37
CA THR A 49 8.18 -4.48 -9.88
C THR A 49 6.83 -4.41 -9.21
N VAL A 50 6.75 -3.69 -8.10
CA VAL A 50 5.49 -3.29 -7.47
C VAL A 50 5.37 -1.78 -7.57
N MET A 51 4.22 -1.32 -8.07
CA MET A 51 3.86 0.09 -8.11
C MET A 51 2.73 0.34 -7.11
N VAL A 52 2.98 1.20 -6.14
CA VAL A 52 1.98 1.63 -5.15
C VAL A 52 1.43 2.98 -5.57
N MET A 53 0.12 3.12 -5.55
CA MET A 53 -0.60 4.33 -5.94
C MET A 53 -1.46 4.83 -4.79
N ALA A 54 -1.54 6.15 -4.62
CA ALA A 54 -2.37 6.76 -3.60
C ALA A 54 -3.07 8.02 -4.10
N ARG A 55 -4.32 8.19 -3.64
CA ARG A 55 -5.11 9.42 -3.81
C ARG A 55 -5.44 9.97 -2.42
N PRO A 56 -5.11 11.23 -2.12
CA PRO A 56 -5.51 11.84 -0.85
C PRO A 56 -7.04 11.94 -0.79
N LEU A 57 -7.60 11.56 0.35
CA LEU A 57 -9.02 11.74 0.65
C LEU A 57 -9.22 13.04 1.45
N PRO A 58 -10.31 13.80 1.22
CA PRO A 58 -10.64 14.94 2.05
C PRO A 58 -10.78 14.55 3.54
N LEU A 59 -10.33 15.41 4.45
CA LEU A 59 -10.38 15.16 5.89
C LEU A 59 -11.82 14.95 6.41
N THR A 60 -12.81 15.56 5.75
CA THR A 60 -14.23 15.42 6.07
C THR A 60 -14.72 13.97 5.95
N VAL A 61 -14.09 13.15 5.10
CA VAL A 61 -14.45 11.74 4.91
C VAL A 61 -14.17 10.93 6.19
N PHE A 62 -13.19 11.34 6.99
CA PHE A 62 -12.83 10.73 8.28
C PHE A 62 -13.72 11.16 9.45
N GLN A 63 -14.51 12.23 9.30
CA GLN A 63 -15.29 12.83 10.39
C GLN A 63 -16.75 12.38 10.41
N ALA A 64 -17.20 11.59 9.44
CA ALA A 64 -18.59 11.16 9.34
C ALA A 64 -18.88 9.93 10.26
N PRO A 65 -19.83 10.02 11.21
CA PRO A 65 -20.15 8.92 12.15
C PRO A 65 -20.56 7.60 11.47
N ARG A 66 -21.21 7.68 10.29
CA ARG A 66 -21.58 6.49 9.50
C ARG A 66 -20.40 5.80 8.83
N ASN A 67 -19.27 6.47 8.71
CA ASN A 67 -18.11 5.96 7.99
C ASN A 67 -17.16 5.16 8.88
N ASN A 68 -17.33 5.19 10.21
CA ASN A 68 -16.45 4.49 11.16
C ASN A 68 -16.29 2.98 10.89
N ARG A 69 -17.32 2.31 10.35
CA ARG A 69 -17.28 0.87 10.00
C ARG A 69 -16.70 0.56 8.62
N VAL A 70 -16.77 1.49 7.67
CA VAL A 70 -16.23 1.30 6.31
C VAL A 70 -14.76 1.79 6.26
N TYR A 71 -14.43 2.81 7.05
CA TYR A 71 -13.05 3.25 7.28
C TYR A 71 -12.20 2.24 8.03
N SER A 72 -12.81 1.37 8.85
CA SER A 72 -12.08 0.29 9.52
C SER A 72 -11.48 -0.68 8.50
N PHE A 73 -12.09 -0.85 7.32
CA PHE A 73 -11.53 -1.67 6.24
C PHE A 73 -10.31 -1.02 5.57
N TYR A 74 -10.34 0.30 5.36
CA TYR A 74 -9.18 1.02 4.82
C TYR A 74 -8.02 1.10 5.82
N THR A 75 -8.30 1.16 7.12
CA THR A 75 -7.27 1.22 8.18
C THR A 75 -6.77 -0.15 8.63
N SER A 76 -7.61 -1.20 8.60
CA SER A 76 -7.21 -2.56 8.99
C SER A 76 -6.11 -3.13 8.10
N SER A 77 -6.13 -2.80 6.81
CA SER A 77 -5.12 -3.22 5.84
C SER A 77 -3.74 -2.58 6.11
N PHE A 78 -3.70 -1.40 6.74
CA PHE A 78 -2.45 -0.76 7.16
C PHE A 78 -2.04 -1.10 8.61
N HIS A 79 -2.97 -1.57 9.44
CA HIS A 79 -2.69 -2.01 10.81
C HIS A 79 -2.18 -3.46 10.93
N ALA A 80 -2.17 -4.23 9.84
CA ALA A 80 -1.69 -5.62 9.81
C ALA A 80 -0.16 -5.78 10.06
N SER A 81 0.57 -4.69 10.31
CA SER A 81 2.01 -4.68 10.58
C SER A 81 2.37 -4.09 11.94
N ARG A 82 1.65 -4.43 13.01
CA ARG A 82 2.21 -4.36 14.37
C ARG A 82 2.47 -5.78 14.86
N PRO A 83 3.73 -6.23 15.01
CA PRO A 83 3.96 -7.44 15.78
C PRO A 83 3.44 -7.19 17.19
N ALA A 84 2.54 -8.04 17.64
CA ALA A 84 2.05 -8.05 19.00
C ALA A 84 3.25 -8.32 19.93
N LEU A 85 3.89 -7.26 20.41
CA LEU A 85 4.72 -7.33 21.61
C LEU A 85 3.79 -7.39 22.81
N PHE A 86 3.23 -8.57 23.03
CA PHE A 86 2.76 -8.98 24.35
C PHE A 86 4.00 -9.41 25.15
N SER A 87 4.42 -8.57 26.08
CA SER A 87 5.01 -9.07 27.34
C SER A 87 4.96 -8.03 28.44
N ARG A 88 4.09 -8.35 29.40
CA ARG A 88 4.37 -8.36 30.84
C ARG A 88 4.60 -7.01 31.51
N GLN A 89 3.63 -6.61 32.34
CA GLN A 89 3.73 -6.29 33.78
C GLN A 89 2.28 -6.30 34.30
N GLN A 90 1.79 -7.35 34.96
CA GLN A 90 1.92 -7.64 36.40
C GLN A 90 1.95 -6.38 37.27
N GLY A 91 0.91 -6.25 38.10
CA GLY A 91 0.63 -5.22 39.09
C GLY A 91 -0.79 -5.40 39.57
#